data_AF-A0A941BCW2-F1
#
_entry.id   AF-A0A941BCW2-F1
#
_cell.length_a   1.000
_cell.length_b   1.000
_cell.length_c   1.000
_cell.angle_alpha   90.00
_cell.angle_beta   90.00
_cell.angle_gamma   90.00
#
_symmetry.space_group_name_H-M   'P 1'
#
loop_
_entity.id
_entity.type
_entity.pdbx_description
1 polymer ?
#
loop_
_entity_poly.entity_id
_entity_poly.type
_entity_poly.pdbx_seq_one_letter_code
_entity_poly.pdbx_strand_id
1 'polypeptide(L)'
;MHSCTRLFATAFFALTTIAVQAQTDTCQALAGRTQCLTLNFSNGWSSVSYTATFGPNGAFTLADGSDTTGGRYTCYGAGMTDVRFPLFGVEPMCLYGLAGKNGKTIKGYGKQLDLLYMVTFSTQPGACPANL
;
A
#
# COMPACT_ATOMS: atom_id res chain seq x y z
N MET A 1 -4.49 8.54 22.46
CA MET A 1 -5.09 8.33 21.13
C MET A 1 -4.72 9.52 20.25
N HIS A 2 -3.63 9.43 19.49
CA HIS A 2 -3.20 10.52 18.61
C HIS A 2 -4.03 10.47 17.33
N SER A 3 -5.08 11.29 17.34
CA SER A 3 -6.02 11.49 16.24
C SER A 3 -5.30 12.09 15.04
N CYS A 4 -5.48 11.48 13.86
CA CYS A 4 -5.10 12.06 12.58
C CYS A 4 -6.19 13.10 12.21
N THR A 5 -6.17 14.25 12.89
CA THR A 5 -7.27 15.23 12.81
C THR A 5 -7.27 15.96 11.47
N ARG A 6 -8.43 15.92 10.79
CA ARG A 6 -8.75 16.65 9.56
C ARG A 6 -8.98 18.12 9.87
N LEU A 7 -8.28 19.03 9.20
CA LEU A 7 -8.73 20.41 9.04
C LEU A 7 -9.70 20.48 7.86
N PHE A 8 -10.96 20.82 8.12
CA PHE A 8 -11.90 21.25 7.09
C PHE A 8 -11.79 22.78 6.97
N ALA A 9 -11.28 23.25 5.84
CA ALA A 9 -11.44 24.63 5.40
C ALA A 9 -12.35 24.63 4.17
N THR A 10 -13.61 24.99 4.35
CA THR A 10 -14.56 25.28 3.28
C THR A 10 -14.18 26.59 2.61
N ALA A 11 -13.55 26.53 1.44
CA ALA A 11 -13.40 27.65 0.52
C ALA A 11 -14.09 27.29 -0.79
N PHE A 12 -15.19 27.99 -1.08
CA PHE A 12 -15.89 27.94 -2.36
C PHE A 12 -15.02 28.67 -3.39
N PHE A 13 -14.41 27.92 -4.31
CA PHE A 13 -13.66 28.46 -5.44
C PHE A 13 -14.20 27.81 -6.71
N ALA A 14 -14.92 28.59 -7.52
CA ALA A 14 -15.28 28.19 -8.88
C ALA A 14 -14.00 28.22 -9.73
N LEU A 15 -13.46 27.04 -10.07
CA LEU A 15 -12.22 26.92 -10.82
C LEU A 15 -12.34 25.82 -11.88
N THR A 16 -11.89 26.19 -13.08
CA THR A 16 -11.72 25.40 -14.29
C THR A 16 -11.41 23.92 -14.03
N THR A 17 -12.14 23.04 -14.73
CA THR A 17 -11.85 21.61 -14.85
C THR A 17 -10.54 21.40 -15.60
N ILE A 18 -9.42 21.64 -14.94
CA ILE A 18 -8.13 21.09 -15.35
C ILE A 18 -8.18 19.65 -14.90
N ALA A 19 -8.32 18.76 -15.87
CA ALA A 19 -8.40 17.33 -15.64
C ALA A 19 -7.21 16.90 -14.76
N VAL A 20 -7.52 16.43 -13.56
CA VAL A 20 -6.62 15.70 -12.66
C VAL A 20 -6.35 14.34 -13.32
N GLN A 21 -5.63 14.33 -14.45
CA GLN A 21 -5.43 13.12 -15.26
C GLN A 21 -4.16 12.38 -14.86
N ALA A 22 -3.14 13.04 -14.32
CA ALA A 22 -1.89 12.38 -13.90
C ALA A 22 -2.00 11.64 -12.55
N GLN A 23 -3.06 11.87 -11.78
CA GLN A 23 -3.21 11.41 -10.39
C GLN A 23 -3.91 10.05 -10.29
N THR A 24 -4.72 9.71 -11.29
CA THR A 24 -5.48 8.46 -11.44
C THR A 24 -4.62 7.34 -12.00
N ASP A 25 -3.66 7.65 -12.88
CA ASP A 25 -2.93 6.66 -13.69
C ASP A 25 -2.21 5.60 -12.86
N THR A 26 -1.60 6.00 -11.74
CA THR A 26 -0.78 5.04 -10.97
C THR A 26 -1.63 4.11 -10.10
N CYS A 27 -2.70 4.64 -9.49
CA CYS A 27 -3.65 3.84 -8.71
C CYS A 27 -4.54 2.97 -9.59
N GLN A 28 -4.94 3.48 -10.77
CA GLN A 28 -5.63 2.70 -11.79
C GLN A 28 -4.74 1.61 -12.36
N ALA A 29 -3.44 1.88 -12.52
CA ALA A 29 -2.50 0.85 -12.96
C ALA A 29 -2.27 -0.24 -11.91
N LEU A 30 -2.55 0.01 -10.62
CA LEU A 30 -2.50 -1.01 -9.57
C LEU A 30 -3.81 -1.79 -9.45
N ALA A 31 -4.96 -1.14 -9.65
CA ALA A 31 -6.27 -1.78 -9.53
C ALA A 31 -6.40 -3.01 -10.46
N GLY A 32 -6.94 -4.09 -9.90
CA GLY A 32 -7.08 -5.39 -10.56
C GLY A 32 -5.79 -6.19 -10.69
N ARG A 33 -4.66 -5.73 -10.11
CA ARG A 33 -3.37 -6.44 -10.22
C ARG A 33 -3.06 -7.24 -8.96
N THR A 34 -2.43 -8.39 -9.21
CA THR A 34 -1.77 -9.19 -8.19
C THR A 34 -0.26 -8.90 -8.23
N GLN A 35 0.32 -8.68 -7.05
CA GLN A 35 1.74 -8.42 -6.87
C GLN A 35 2.29 -9.23 -5.70
N CYS A 36 3.54 -9.69 -5.83
CA CYS A 36 4.25 -10.28 -4.72
C CYS A 36 4.81 -9.14 -3.88
N LEU A 37 4.28 -8.96 -2.67
CA LEU A 37 4.75 -7.99 -1.68
C LEU A 37 5.77 -8.65 -0.76
N THR A 38 7.00 -8.17 -0.78
CA THR A 38 8.05 -8.61 0.15
C THR A 38 8.28 -7.54 1.21
N LEU A 39 8.24 -7.94 2.48
CA LEU A 39 8.55 -7.14 3.66
C LEU A 39 9.91 -7.59 4.21
N ASN A 40 10.81 -6.64 4.44
CA ASN A 40 12.08 -6.88 5.12
C ASN A 40 12.10 -6.06 6.41
N PHE A 41 12.28 -6.74 7.53
CA PHE A 41 12.21 -6.14 8.86
C PHE A 41 13.61 -5.67 9.30
N SER A 42 13.69 -4.46 9.86
CA SER A 42 14.96 -3.89 10.32
C SER A 42 15.53 -4.57 11.57
N ASN A 43 14.76 -5.46 12.21
CA ASN A 43 15.13 -6.17 13.43
C ASN A 43 15.90 -7.49 13.17
N GLY A 44 16.28 -7.77 11.92
CA GLY A 44 17.05 -8.97 11.55
C GLY A 44 16.19 -10.22 11.35
N TRP A 45 14.87 -10.12 11.40
CA TRP A 45 13.98 -11.24 11.06
C TRP A 45 14.03 -11.54 9.56
N SER A 46 13.72 -12.79 9.21
CA SER A 46 13.60 -13.20 7.81
C SER A 46 12.57 -12.37 7.07
N SER A 47 12.86 -12.08 5.81
CA SER A 47 11.91 -11.43 4.92
C SER A 47 10.66 -12.29 4.76
N VAL A 48 9.49 -11.64 4.75
CA VAL A 48 8.22 -12.33 4.54
C VAL A 48 7.59 -11.82 3.25
N SER A 49 7.05 -12.72 2.45
CA SER A 49 6.43 -12.39 1.17
C SER A 49 4.96 -12.81 1.15
N TYR A 50 4.09 -11.91 0.69
CA TYR A 50 2.64 -12.08 0.62
C TYR A 50 2.15 -11.82 -0.80
N THR A 51 1.21 -12.64 -1.28
CA THR A 51 0.52 -12.35 -2.53
C THR A 51 -0.52 -11.26 -2.27
N ALA A 52 -0.26 -10.06 -2.79
CA ALA A 52 -1.12 -8.90 -2.62
C ALA A 52 -2.00 -8.68 -3.86
N THR A 53 -3.30 -8.54 -3.68
CA THR A 53 -4.24 -8.16 -4.75
C THR A 53 -4.81 -6.78 -4.46
N PHE A 54 -4.62 -5.87 -5.42
CA PHE A 54 -5.12 -4.51 -5.37
C PHE A 54 -6.48 -4.47 -6.07
N GLY A 55 -7.54 -4.23 -5.30
CA GLY A 55 -8.90 -4.12 -5.80
C GLY A 55 -9.28 -2.70 -6.22
N PRO A 56 -10.44 -2.53 -6.86
CA PRO A 56 -10.99 -1.20 -7.15
C PRO A 56 -11.27 -0.43 -5.84
N ASN A 57 -11.39 0.90 -5.95
CA ASN A 57 -11.76 1.79 -4.84
C ASN A 57 -10.81 1.76 -3.63
N GLY A 58 -9.54 1.39 -3.85
CA GLY A 58 -8.54 1.35 -2.79
C GLY A 58 -8.63 0.12 -1.88
N ALA A 59 -9.31 -0.96 -2.30
CA ALA A 59 -9.31 -2.23 -1.57
C ALA A 59 -7.99 -2.98 -1.76
N PHE A 60 -7.49 -3.63 -0.72
CA PHE A 60 -6.25 -4.38 -0.76
C PHE A 60 -6.44 -5.70 -0.02
N THR A 61 -5.94 -6.81 -0.55
CA THR A 61 -5.96 -8.11 0.13
C THR A 61 -4.59 -8.75 0.08
N LEU A 62 -4.20 -9.44 1.16
CA LEU A 62 -3.02 -10.28 1.26
C LEU A 62 -3.46 -11.72 1.39
N ALA A 63 -2.87 -12.61 0.60
CA ALA A 63 -3.01 -14.05 0.74
C ALA A 63 -1.64 -14.70 1.00
N ASP A 64 -1.57 -15.59 1.99
CA ASP A 64 -0.38 -16.38 2.34
C ASP A 64 -0.59 -17.91 2.30
N GLY A 65 -1.57 -18.38 1.53
CA GLY A 65 -1.81 -19.80 1.30
C GLY A 65 -2.76 -20.46 2.32
N SER A 66 -2.99 -19.85 3.48
CA SER A 66 -4.01 -20.31 4.45
C SER A 66 -5.04 -19.24 4.79
N ASP A 67 -4.68 -17.96 4.79
CA ASP A 67 -5.60 -16.87 5.18
C ASP A 67 -5.57 -15.70 4.21
N THR A 68 -6.68 -14.95 4.18
CA THR A 68 -6.79 -13.69 3.43
C THR A 68 -7.01 -12.52 4.38
N THR A 69 -6.07 -11.57 4.39
CA THR A 69 -6.16 -10.36 5.21
C THR A 69 -6.48 -9.15 4.36
N GLY A 70 -7.52 -8.39 4.73
CA GLY A 70 -7.97 -7.19 4.03
C GLY A 70 -7.33 -5.89 4.55
N GLY A 71 -7.19 -4.92 3.66
CA GLY A 71 -6.62 -3.61 3.93
C GLY A 71 -7.10 -2.53 2.96
N ARG A 72 -6.47 -1.36 3.04
CA ARG A 72 -6.75 -0.20 2.18
C ARG A 72 -5.45 0.32 1.57
N TYR A 73 -5.52 0.77 0.33
CA TYR A 73 -4.44 1.54 -0.28
C TYR A 73 -4.95 2.86 -0.85
N THR A 74 -4.09 3.88 -0.82
CA THR A 74 -4.34 5.20 -1.39
C THR A 74 -3.12 5.59 -2.20
N CYS A 75 -3.32 6.13 -3.40
CA CYS A 75 -2.24 6.77 -4.14
C CYS A 75 -2.43 8.27 -4.12
N TYR A 76 -1.32 8.97 -3.90
CA TYR A 76 -1.19 10.41 -4.02
C TYR A 76 -0.47 10.73 -5.34
N GLY A 77 -0.42 12.02 -5.70
CA GLY A 77 0.30 12.47 -6.89
C GLY A 77 1.75 11.98 -6.94
N ALA A 78 2.32 11.93 -8.16
CA ALA A 78 3.69 11.49 -8.41
C ALA A 78 4.01 10.02 -8.02
N GLY A 79 2.99 9.17 -7.96
CA GLY A 79 3.14 7.73 -7.70
C GLY A 79 3.34 7.38 -6.22
N MET A 80 3.19 8.32 -5.30
CA MET A 80 3.19 8.03 -3.87
C MET A 80 2.02 7.11 -3.51
N THR A 81 2.27 6.10 -2.68
CA THR A 81 1.28 5.09 -2.28
C THR A 81 1.37 4.85 -0.77
N ASP A 82 0.22 4.83 -0.09
CA ASP A 82 0.03 4.43 1.30
C ASP A 82 -0.81 3.15 1.33
N VAL A 83 -0.30 2.09 1.96
CA VAL A 83 -0.97 0.79 2.10
C VAL A 83 -1.09 0.45 3.59
N ARG A 84 -2.30 0.08 4.01
CA ARG A 84 -2.63 -0.20 5.41
C ARG A 84 -3.35 -1.53 5.52
N PHE A 85 -2.87 -2.41 6.39
CA PHE A 85 -3.48 -3.72 6.64
C PHE A 85 -3.06 -4.25 8.02
N PRO A 86 -3.82 -5.15 8.65
CA PRO A 86 -3.36 -5.83 9.84
C PRO A 86 -2.34 -6.90 9.48
N LEU A 87 -1.11 -6.82 9.99
CA LEU A 87 -0.13 -7.88 9.84
C LEU A 87 -0.30 -8.87 11.01
N PHE A 88 -0.21 -10.18 10.72
CA PHE A 88 -0.40 -11.27 11.68
C PHE A 88 -1.75 -11.27 12.41
N GLY A 89 -2.78 -10.63 11.83
CA GLY A 89 -4.13 -10.60 12.39
C GLY A 89 -4.31 -9.74 13.64
N VAL A 90 -3.27 -9.01 14.08
CA VAL A 90 -3.30 -8.26 15.34
C VAL A 90 -3.03 -6.77 15.14
N GLU A 91 -2.08 -6.38 14.29
CA GLU A 91 -1.55 -5.01 14.33
C GLU A 91 -1.56 -4.28 12.98
N PRO A 92 -2.00 -3.00 12.95
CA PRO A 92 -2.00 -2.20 11.73
C PRO A 92 -0.57 -1.88 11.26
N MET A 93 -0.21 -2.43 10.11
CA MET A 93 0.96 -2.08 9.32
C MET A 93 0.62 -0.91 8.39
N CYS A 94 1.48 0.11 8.36
CA CYS A 94 1.39 1.22 7.40
C CYS A 94 2.65 1.25 6.53
N LEU A 95 2.48 1.10 5.23
CA LEU A 95 3.55 1.14 4.22
C LEU A 95 3.39 2.39 3.37
N TYR A 96 4.48 3.14 3.20
CA TYR A 96 4.57 4.35 2.38
C TYR A 96 5.64 4.15 1.32
N GLY A 97 5.26 4.22 0.04
CA GLY A 97 6.19 3.99 -1.05
C GLY A 97 5.90 4.77 -2.30
N LEU A 98 6.75 4.57 -3.28
CA LEU A 98 6.62 5.10 -4.63
C LEU A 98 6.35 3.95 -5.59
N ALA A 99 5.27 4.07 -6.33
CA ALA A 99 4.96 3.19 -7.43
C ALA A 99 5.82 3.58 -8.64
N GLY A 100 6.50 2.59 -9.22
CA GLY A 100 7.25 2.75 -10.45
C GLY A 100 6.35 3.02 -11.65
N LYS A 101 6.97 3.36 -12.79
CA LYS A 101 6.26 3.61 -14.05
C LYS A 101 5.24 2.49 -14.34
N ASN A 102 3.99 2.86 -14.62
CA ASN A 102 2.86 1.97 -14.89
C ASN A 102 2.42 1.07 -13.72
N GLY A 103 2.72 1.44 -12.47
CA GLY A 103 2.26 0.72 -11.27
C GLY A 103 2.72 -0.73 -11.20
N LYS A 104 3.82 -1.09 -11.88
CA LYS A 104 4.32 -2.48 -11.91
C LYS A 104 5.05 -2.88 -10.64
N THR A 105 5.66 -1.92 -9.96
CA THR A 105 6.39 -2.12 -8.71
C THR A 105 6.04 -0.98 -7.78
N ILE A 106 6.08 -1.24 -6.49
CA ILE A 106 5.98 -0.25 -5.42
C ILE A 106 7.14 -0.54 -4.50
N LYS A 107 7.90 0.48 -4.11
CA LYS A 107 8.98 0.33 -3.13
C LYS A 107 8.90 1.43 -2.10
N GLY A 108 9.24 1.12 -0.87
CA GLY A 108 9.25 2.12 0.17
C GLY A 108 9.52 1.56 1.55
N TYR A 109 9.02 2.30 2.53
CA TYR A 109 9.24 2.04 3.95
C TYR A 109 7.91 2.01 4.65
N GLY A 110 7.83 1.26 5.73
CA GLY A 110 6.68 1.20 6.59
C GLY A 110 7.10 1.06 8.04
N LYS A 111 6.10 1.10 8.89
CA LYS A 111 6.28 0.78 10.30
C LYS A 111 5.07 0.01 10.81
N GLN A 112 5.36 -0.89 11.73
CA GLN A 112 4.35 -1.45 12.60
C GLN A 112 4.10 -0.45 13.74
N LEU A 113 2.84 -0.14 14.01
CA LEU A 113 2.50 0.96 14.92
C LEU A 113 2.87 0.67 16.39
N ASP A 114 2.83 -0.60 16.81
CA ASP A 114 3.03 -0.99 18.21
C ASP A 114 4.43 -1.53 18.49
N LEU A 115 5.01 -2.28 17.56
CA LEU A 115 6.34 -2.90 17.74
C LEU A 115 7.53 -2.01 17.33
N LEU A 116 7.29 -0.79 16.81
CA LEU A 116 8.29 0.22 16.46
C LEU A 116 9.38 -0.22 15.46
N TYR A 117 9.27 -1.40 14.85
CA TYR A 117 10.20 -1.84 13.81
C TYR A 117 9.94 -1.11 12.49
N MET A 118 11.03 -0.72 11.82
CA MET A 118 10.97 -0.22 10.46
C MET A 118 10.94 -1.40 9.51
N VAL A 119 10.09 -1.31 8.50
CA VAL A 119 9.98 -2.30 7.44
C VAL A 119 10.34 -1.62 6.14
N THR A 120 11.19 -2.25 5.33
CA THR A 120 11.28 -1.88 3.91
C THR A 120 10.40 -2.84 3.13
N PHE A 121 9.73 -2.34 2.11
CA PHE A 121 8.90 -3.19 1.27
C PHE A 121 9.19 -2.96 -0.21
N SER A 122 8.94 -4.01 -0.97
CA SER A 122 8.93 -3.95 -2.43
C SER A 122 7.85 -4.85 -2.99
N THR A 123 7.31 -4.48 -4.15
CA THR A 123 6.39 -5.33 -4.89
C THR A 123 6.91 -5.64 -6.29
N GLN A 124 6.53 -6.82 -6.79
CA GLN A 124 6.74 -7.24 -8.18
C GLN A 124 5.44 -7.82 -8.76
N PRO A 125 5.19 -7.71 -10.07
CA PRO A 125 4.00 -8.30 -10.68
C PRO A 125 3.95 -9.82 -10.51
N GLY A 126 2.75 -10.36 -10.22
CA GLY A 126 2.53 -11.80 -10.07
C GLY A 126 2.30 -12.23 -8.62
N ALA A 127 2.02 -13.51 -8.41
CA ALA A 127 1.93 -14.09 -7.06
C ALA A 127 3.33 -14.30 -6.48
N CYS A 128 3.45 -14.34 -5.16
CA CYS A 128 4.69 -14.79 -4.55
C CYS A 128 4.89 -16.28 -4.80
N PRO A 129 6.15 -16.74 -4.96
CA PRO A 129 6.42 -18.17 -4.90
C PRO A 129 5.88 -18.71 -3.58
N ALA A 130 5.26 -19.89 -3.62
CA ALA A 130 4.92 -20.60 -2.38
C ALA A 130 6.22 -20.76 -1.59
N ASN A 131 6.23 -20.35 -0.33
CA ASN A 131 7.35 -20.64 0.57
C ASN A 131 7.45 -22.18 0.62
N LEU A 132 8.44 -22.74 -0.08
CA LEU A 132 8.80 -24.17 0.00
C LEU A 132 9.48 -24.45 1.33
#